data_AF-A0A959SM80-F1
#
_entry.id   AF-A0A959SM80-F1
#
_cell.length_a   1.000
_cell.length_b   1.000
_cell.length_c   1.000
_cell.angle_alpha   90.00
_cell.angle_beta   90.00
_cell.angle_gamma   90.00
#
_symmetry.space_group_name_H-M   'P 1'
#
loop_
_entity.id
_entity.type
_entity.pdbx_description
1 polymer ?
#
loop_
_entity_poly.entity_id
_entity_poly.type
_entity_poly.pdbx_seq_one_letter_code
_entity_poly.pdbx_strand_id
1 'polypeptide(L)'
;MTQRSALLRILLFFGIALLLSWYFRIHVPHWFRVLELPLGLTPFKYLLEGIGPLAGALVVIVLFRTPRRISLFGSSRKWSVLMALIPVVLFAVIGIEDTQTGSDRHLHGAVIGAVSMGYVVFEEFGWRGYLLDEIRGMGISGIWLRSLLIGLLWYAWHLTPFNVASLGEHAAFLGLLIFGSWGFERISDTTGSVVSVACFHLLGSLLSTNALIQDGMSGTNRMLIFGICLVTWIAMVSKWPGRNGTNDRGS
;
A
#
# COMPACT_ATOMS: atom_id res chain seq x y z
N MET A 1 -6.36 4.34 27.61
CA MET A 1 -7.20 4.62 26.41
C MET A 1 -8.44 3.76 26.52
N THR A 2 -9.65 4.31 26.44
CA THR A 2 -10.88 3.50 26.60
C THR A 2 -11.19 2.77 25.30
N GLN A 3 -11.63 1.51 25.36
CA GLN A 3 -11.99 0.72 24.17
C GLN A 3 -13.06 1.41 23.30
N ARG A 4 -14.01 2.12 23.93
CA ARG A 4 -15.03 2.92 23.23
C ARG A 4 -14.43 4.02 22.35
N SER A 5 -13.37 4.68 22.83
CA SER A 5 -12.67 5.70 22.04
C SER A 5 -11.89 5.12 20.85
N ALA A 6 -11.34 3.91 21.01
CA ALA A 6 -10.61 3.21 19.95
C ALA A 6 -11.56 2.75 18.84
N LEU A 7 -12.71 2.17 19.21
CA LEU A 7 -13.72 1.76 18.25
C LEU A 7 -14.22 2.95 17.41
N LEU A 8 -14.53 4.09 18.04
CA LEU A 8 -14.93 5.30 17.32
C LEU A 8 -13.87 5.74 16.29
N ARG A 9 -12.59 5.71 16.68
CA ARG A 9 -11.47 6.07 15.80
C ARG A 9 -11.30 5.10 14.63
N ILE A 10 -11.46 3.80 14.85
CA ILE A 10 -11.45 2.79 13.78
C ILE A 10 -12.63 3.01 12.84
N LEU A 11 -13.83 3.23 13.37
CA LEU A 11 -15.03 3.48 12.57
C LEU A 11 -14.91 4.75 11.73
N LEU A 12 -14.37 5.84 12.30
CA LEU A 12 -14.15 7.08 11.56
C LEU A 12 -13.10 6.90 10.45
N PHE A 13 -11.97 6.27 10.77
CA PHE A 13 -10.95 5.91 9.78
C PHE A 13 -11.54 5.11 8.62
N PHE A 14 -12.25 4.03 8.95
CA PHE A 14 -12.75 3.10 7.96
C PHE A 14 -13.91 3.68 7.15
N GLY A 15 -14.77 4.49 7.78
CA GLY A 15 -15.82 5.24 7.10
C GLY A 15 -15.26 6.19 6.04
N ILE A 16 -14.22 6.96 6.35
CA ILE A 16 -13.55 7.83 5.38
C ILE A 16 -12.90 7.01 4.27
N ALA A 17 -12.23 5.90 4.61
CA ALA A 17 -11.61 5.02 3.64
C ALA A 17 -12.62 4.46 2.62
N LEU A 18 -13.79 4.01 3.10
CA LEU A 18 -14.88 3.53 2.24
C LEU A 18 -15.50 4.65 1.40
N LEU A 19 -15.77 5.82 1.98
CA LEU A 19 -16.40 6.94 1.28
C LEU A 19 -15.55 7.46 0.12
N LEU A 20 -14.25 7.65 0.35
CA LEU A 20 -13.34 8.14 -0.70
C LEU A 20 -13.09 7.08 -1.77
N SER A 21 -12.98 5.80 -1.39
CA SER A 21 -12.87 4.73 -2.39
C SER A 21 -14.16 4.52 -3.16
N TRP A 22 -15.33 4.71 -2.55
CA TRP A 22 -16.59 4.79 -3.29
C TRP A 22 -16.57 5.91 -4.31
N TYR A 23 -16.14 7.11 -3.91
CA TYR A 23 -16.11 8.28 -4.80
C TYR A 23 -15.14 8.11 -5.98
N PHE A 24 -13.90 7.69 -5.73
CA PHE A 24 -12.87 7.62 -6.76
C PHE A 24 -12.83 6.31 -7.56
N ARG A 25 -13.26 5.17 -6.99
CA ARG A 25 -13.22 3.87 -7.69
C ARG A 25 -14.55 3.39 -8.23
N ILE A 26 -15.69 3.79 -7.64
CA ILE A 26 -17.01 3.26 -8.00
C ILE A 26 -17.86 4.31 -8.70
N HIS A 27 -18.05 5.47 -8.07
CA HIS A 27 -18.80 6.56 -8.66
C HIS A 27 -18.04 7.16 -9.86
N VAL A 28 -16.72 7.27 -9.73
CA VAL A 28 -15.78 7.75 -10.76
C VAL A 28 -16.32 9.00 -11.47
N PRO A 29 -16.32 10.17 -10.80
CA PRO A 29 -17.00 11.36 -11.30
C PRO A 29 -16.46 11.78 -12.66
N HIS A 30 -17.30 12.42 -13.48
CA HIS A 30 -16.94 12.76 -14.86
C HIS A 30 -15.63 13.55 -14.97
N TRP A 31 -15.42 14.55 -14.10
CA TRP A 31 -14.19 15.34 -14.06
C TRP A 31 -12.93 14.46 -13.86
N PHE A 32 -13.02 13.39 -13.08
CA PHE A 32 -11.91 12.48 -12.82
C PHE A 32 -11.60 11.60 -14.03
N ARG A 33 -12.65 11.17 -14.76
CA ARG A 33 -12.50 10.39 -15.99
C ARG A 33 -11.78 11.18 -17.06
N VAL A 34 -12.20 12.43 -17.29
CA VAL A 34 -11.64 13.31 -18.34
C VAL A 34 -10.41 14.10 -17.90
N LEU A 35 -9.99 13.99 -16.64
CA LEU A 35 -8.78 14.67 -16.18
C LEU A 35 -7.56 14.11 -16.92
N GLU A 36 -6.90 14.98 -17.66
CA GLU A 36 -5.61 14.78 -18.30
C GLU A 36 -4.60 15.72 -17.67
N LEU A 37 -3.42 15.21 -17.37
CA LEU A 37 -2.32 16.01 -16.84
C LEU A 37 -1.23 16.14 -17.91
N PRO A 38 -0.58 17.31 -18.01
CA PRO A 38 0.43 17.53 -19.03
C PRO A 38 1.64 16.61 -18.82
N LEU A 39 2.47 16.47 -19.86
CA LEU A 39 3.75 15.74 -19.81
C LEU A 39 3.63 14.25 -19.47
N GLY A 40 2.51 13.60 -19.85
CA GLY A 40 2.29 12.18 -19.59
C GLY A 40 2.02 11.85 -18.12
N LEU A 41 1.70 12.85 -17.28
CA LEU A 41 1.49 12.68 -15.84
C LEU A 41 0.07 12.24 -15.49
N THR A 42 -0.82 12.03 -16.47
CA THR A 42 -2.22 11.60 -16.25
C THR A 42 -2.34 10.43 -15.26
N PRO A 43 -1.44 9.41 -15.26
CA PRO A 43 -1.54 8.32 -14.30
C PRO A 43 -1.53 8.74 -12.83
N PHE A 44 -0.97 9.91 -12.47
CA PHE A 44 -0.96 10.39 -11.09
C PHE A 44 -2.36 10.59 -10.49
N LYS A 45 -3.40 10.80 -11.32
CA LYS A 45 -4.77 10.90 -10.83
C LYS A 45 -5.21 9.63 -10.10
N TYR A 46 -4.71 8.46 -10.49
CA TYR A 46 -5.06 7.17 -9.88
C TYR A 46 -4.55 7.03 -8.43
N LEU A 47 -3.66 7.90 -7.95
CA LEU A 47 -3.38 7.99 -6.52
C LEU A 47 -4.63 8.32 -5.68
N LEU A 48 -5.61 9.01 -6.26
CA LEU A 48 -6.88 9.31 -5.61
C LEU A 48 -7.74 8.06 -5.39
N GLU A 49 -7.54 6.99 -6.13
CA GLU A 49 -8.25 5.73 -5.88
C GLU A 49 -7.79 5.05 -4.57
N GLY A 50 -6.52 5.23 -4.21
CA GLY A 50 -5.90 4.73 -2.98
C GLY A 50 -5.89 5.73 -1.82
N ILE A 51 -6.46 6.92 -1.99
CA ILE A 51 -6.37 8.01 -0.99
C ILE A 51 -7.17 7.74 0.29
N GLY A 52 -8.19 6.89 0.22
CA GLY A 52 -9.12 6.65 1.32
C GLY A 52 -8.44 6.29 2.65
N PRO A 53 -7.64 5.22 2.71
CA PRO A 53 -6.89 4.85 3.91
C PRO A 53 -5.94 5.96 4.42
N LEU A 54 -5.25 6.66 3.52
CA LEU A 54 -4.37 7.78 3.91
C LEU A 54 -5.18 8.91 4.56
N ALA A 55 -6.23 9.39 3.91
CA ALA A 55 -7.05 10.49 4.40
C ALA A 55 -7.75 10.12 5.72
N GLY A 56 -8.30 8.92 5.82
CA GLY A 56 -8.91 8.41 7.05
C GLY A 56 -7.92 8.40 8.22
N ALA A 57 -6.69 7.96 7.97
CA ALA A 57 -5.65 7.93 9.00
C ALA A 57 -5.25 9.35 9.41
N LEU A 58 -5.00 10.25 8.45
CA LEU A 58 -4.61 11.63 8.73
C LEU A 58 -5.68 12.36 9.55
N VAL A 59 -6.96 12.23 9.20
CA VAL A 59 -8.07 12.82 9.95
C VAL A 59 -8.06 12.34 11.39
N VAL A 60 -7.97 11.03 11.62
CA VAL A 60 -8.00 10.49 12.99
C VAL A 60 -6.75 10.87 13.78
N ILE A 61 -5.56 10.80 13.16
CA ILE A 61 -4.30 11.20 13.79
C ILE A 61 -4.35 12.67 14.22
N VAL A 62 -4.85 13.57 13.37
CA VAL A 62 -4.91 15.01 13.69
C VAL A 62 -5.95 15.29 14.76
N LEU A 63 -7.17 14.76 14.63
CA LEU A 63 -8.27 15.04 15.57
C LEU A 63 -8.03 14.45 16.96
N PHE A 64 -7.48 13.24 17.04
CA PHE A 64 -7.33 12.50 18.30
C PHE A 64 -5.90 12.41 18.80
N ARG A 65 -4.92 12.95 18.06
CA ARG A 65 -3.48 12.93 18.39
C ARG A 65 -2.97 11.52 18.72
N THR A 66 -3.37 10.55 17.91
CA THR A 66 -3.00 9.15 18.15
C THR A 66 -1.49 8.94 17.96
N PRO A 67 -0.84 8.18 18.85
CA PRO A 67 0.58 7.88 18.72
C PRO A 67 0.79 6.93 17.53
N ARG A 68 1.92 7.11 16.83
CA ARG A 68 2.36 6.22 15.75
C ARG A 68 3.66 5.55 16.12
N ARG A 69 3.67 4.22 16.14
CA ARG A 69 4.86 3.39 16.33
C ARG A 69 5.52 3.08 15.00
N ILE A 70 4.75 3.01 13.91
CA ILE A 70 5.27 2.79 12.56
C ILE A 70 5.33 4.15 11.86
N SER A 71 6.52 4.51 11.36
CA SER A 71 6.73 5.78 10.65
C SER A 71 6.84 5.52 9.14
N LEU A 72 6.80 6.57 8.33
CA LEU A 72 6.90 6.42 6.88
C LEU A 72 8.17 5.65 6.47
N PHE A 73 9.30 6.00 7.08
CA PHE A 73 10.64 5.49 6.73
C PHE A 73 11.24 4.52 7.76
N GLY A 74 10.52 4.24 8.85
CA GLY A 74 10.99 3.35 9.92
C GLY A 74 12.32 3.77 10.53
N SER A 75 13.16 2.78 10.85
CA SER A 75 14.49 3.01 11.42
C SER A 75 15.54 3.44 10.39
N SER A 76 15.26 3.37 9.08
CA SER A 76 16.21 3.84 8.07
C SER A 76 15.58 4.36 6.78
N ARG A 77 15.59 5.70 6.63
CA ARG A 77 15.19 6.40 5.42
C ARG A 77 15.95 5.94 4.18
N LYS A 78 17.27 5.72 4.30
CA LYS A 78 18.09 5.26 3.17
C LYS A 78 17.55 3.95 2.61
N TRP A 79 17.32 2.96 3.47
CA TRP A 79 16.84 1.65 3.01
C TRP A 79 15.41 1.73 2.45
N SER A 80 14.51 2.50 3.09
CA SER A 80 13.14 2.69 2.56
C SER A 80 13.14 3.33 1.17
N VAL A 81 13.93 4.38 0.96
CA VAL A 81 14.02 5.07 -0.34
C VAL A 81 14.61 4.12 -1.39
N LEU A 82 15.68 3.38 -1.06
CA LEU A 82 16.25 2.39 -1.98
C LEU A 82 15.23 1.31 -2.36
N MET A 83 14.48 0.77 -1.39
CA MET A 83 13.45 -0.24 -1.67
C MET A 83 12.39 0.30 -2.64
N ALA A 84 11.91 1.52 -2.42
CA ALA A 84 10.87 2.15 -3.24
C ALA A 84 11.36 2.50 -4.66
N LEU A 85 12.65 2.83 -4.83
CA LEU A 85 13.21 3.18 -6.14
C LEU A 85 13.41 1.96 -7.05
N ILE A 86 13.65 0.77 -6.50
CA ILE A 86 13.87 -0.46 -7.28
C ILE A 86 12.74 -0.69 -8.32
N PRO A 87 11.45 -0.78 -7.95
CA PRO A 87 10.39 -1.02 -8.92
C PRO A 87 10.26 0.14 -9.90
N VAL A 88 10.43 1.40 -9.48
CA VAL A 88 10.38 2.55 -10.39
C VAL A 88 11.43 2.44 -11.50
N VAL A 89 12.66 2.10 -11.13
CA VAL A 89 13.76 1.90 -12.08
C VAL A 89 13.50 0.69 -12.98
N LEU A 90 13.01 -0.43 -12.44
CA LEU A 90 12.71 -1.62 -13.24
C LEU A 90 11.61 -1.36 -14.27
N PHE A 91 10.53 -0.66 -13.87
CA PHE A 91 9.48 -0.25 -14.78
C PHE A 91 10.00 0.69 -15.86
N ALA A 92 10.87 1.64 -15.52
CA ALA A 92 11.50 2.54 -16.48
C ALA A 92 12.39 1.79 -17.48
N VAL A 93 13.24 0.88 -17.01
CA VAL A 93 14.16 0.10 -17.86
C VAL A 93 13.40 -0.81 -18.82
N ILE A 94 12.37 -1.50 -18.33
CA ILE A 94 11.53 -2.37 -19.17
C ILE A 94 10.69 -1.52 -20.15
N GLY A 95 10.22 -0.36 -19.69
CA GLY A 95 9.34 0.53 -20.43
C GLY A 95 7.93 -0.02 -20.58
N ILE A 96 6.95 0.88 -20.49
CA ILE A 96 5.53 0.60 -20.68
C ILE A 96 5.04 1.49 -21.81
N GLU A 97 4.32 0.91 -22.76
CA GLU A 97 3.80 1.66 -23.90
C GLU A 97 2.67 2.59 -23.48
N ASP A 98 2.81 3.88 -23.81
CA ASP A 98 1.74 4.85 -23.65
C ASP A 98 0.87 4.86 -24.91
N THR A 99 -0.22 4.09 -24.86
CA THR A 99 -1.17 3.98 -25.98
C THR A 99 -2.07 5.22 -26.14
N GLN A 100 -2.04 6.17 -25.20
CA GLN A 100 -2.91 7.35 -25.20
C GLN A 100 -2.20 8.59 -25.72
N THR A 101 -0.96 8.83 -25.28
CA THR A 101 -0.23 10.07 -25.60
C THR A 101 0.97 9.88 -26.52
N GLY A 102 1.41 8.63 -26.73
CA GLY A 102 2.62 8.34 -27.51
C GLY A 102 3.92 8.81 -26.84
N SER A 103 3.89 9.05 -25.52
CA SER A 103 5.07 9.41 -24.71
C SER A 103 6.16 8.33 -24.79
N ASP A 104 7.41 8.74 -24.50
CA ASP A 104 8.54 7.82 -24.33
C ASP A 104 8.18 6.69 -23.35
N ARG A 105 8.37 5.44 -23.79
CA ARG A 105 7.98 4.24 -23.04
C ARG A 105 8.71 4.08 -21.70
N HIS A 106 9.94 4.59 -21.61
CA HIS A 106 10.75 4.46 -20.39
C HIS A 106 10.32 5.50 -19.36
N LEU A 107 10.03 6.73 -19.79
CA LEU A 107 9.42 7.75 -18.96
C LEU A 107 8.03 7.32 -18.49
N HIS A 108 7.19 6.80 -19.38
CA HIS A 108 5.86 6.30 -19.02
C HIS A 108 5.97 5.14 -18.01
N GLY A 109 6.89 4.20 -18.24
CA GLY A 109 7.23 3.15 -17.26
C GLY A 109 7.61 3.72 -15.89
N ALA A 110 8.50 4.71 -15.84
CA ALA A 110 8.89 5.38 -14.59
C ALA A 110 7.68 6.00 -13.86
N VAL A 111 6.80 6.68 -14.60
CA VAL A 111 5.56 7.27 -14.07
C VAL A 111 4.64 6.20 -13.48
N ILE A 112 4.37 5.13 -14.22
CA ILE A 112 3.52 4.01 -13.73
C ILE A 112 4.14 3.35 -12.49
N GLY A 113 5.46 3.14 -12.48
CA GLY A 113 6.16 2.62 -11.31
C GLY A 113 6.02 3.53 -10.08
N ALA A 114 6.18 4.84 -10.28
CA ALA A 114 6.06 5.84 -9.21
C ALA A 114 4.62 5.96 -8.68
N VAL A 115 3.63 5.96 -9.57
CA VAL A 115 2.21 5.99 -9.20
C VAL A 115 1.81 4.72 -8.46
N SER A 116 2.23 3.56 -8.94
CA SER A 116 1.95 2.27 -8.29
C SER A 116 2.55 2.22 -6.88
N MET A 117 3.78 2.70 -6.72
CA MET A 117 4.43 2.81 -5.41
C MET A 117 3.72 3.81 -4.51
N GLY A 118 3.35 4.99 -5.02
CA GLY A 118 2.61 6.01 -4.26
C GLY A 118 1.25 5.49 -3.78
N TYR A 119 0.54 4.79 -4.66
CA TYR A 119 -0.76 4.19 -4.38
C TYR A 119 -0.68 3.21 -3.20
N VAL A 120 0.25 2.24 -3.25
CA VAL A 120 0.40 1.26 -2.15
C VAL A 120 0.94 1.91 -0.88
N VAL A 121 1.73 3.00 -0.96
CA VAL A 121 2.13 3.77 0.22
C VAL A 121 0.92 4.44 0.88
N PHE A 122 -0.03 4.97 0.10
CA PHE A 122 -1.25 5.59 0.65
C PHE A 122 -2.10 4.57 1.39
N GLU A 123 -2.28 3.38 0.80
CA GLU A 123 -2.96 2.28 1.47
C GLU A 123 -2.27 1.88 2.77
N GLU A 124 -0.97 1.58 2.70
CA GLU A 124 -0.20 1.07 3.85
C GLU A 124 -0.03 2.09 4.96
N PHE A 125 -0.04 3.39 4.64
CA PHE A 125 -0.07 4.43 5.66
C PHE A 125 -1.31 4.31 6.53
N GLY A 126 -2.47 4.04 5.93
CA GLY A 126 -3.71 3.80 6.67
C GLY A 126 -3.70 2.47 7.42
N TRP A 127 -3.42 1.38 6.72
CA TRP A 127 -3.55 0.03 7.27
C TRP A 127 -2.49 -0.31 8.31
N ARG A 128 -1.22 0.00 8.05
CA ARG A 128 -0.08 -0.37 8.92
C ARG A 128 0.46 0.84 9.67
N GLY A 129 0.46 2.02 9.05
CA GLY A 129 0.90 3.26 9.72
C GLY A 129 -0.06 3.79 10.79
N TYR A 130 -1.32 3.37 10.79
CA TYR A 130 -2.33 3.80 11.76
C TYR A 130 -3.18 2.65 12.32
N LEU A 131 -3.95 1.91 11.51
CA LEU A 131 -4.94 0.95 12.01
C LEU A 131 -4.30 -0.16 12.85
N LEU A 132 -3.14 -0.66 12.45
CA LEU A 132 -2.39 -1.67 13.21
C LEU A 132 -2.05 -1.19 14.63
N ASP A 133 -1.59 0.06 14.78
CA ASP A 133 -1.26 0.62 16.09
C ASP A 133 -2.51 0.84 16.96
N GLU A 134 -3.63 1.21 16.34
CA GLU A 134 -4.91 1.35 17.02
C GLU A 134 -5.42 -0.01 17.56
N ILE A 135 -5.35 -1.06 16.74
CA ILE A 135 -5.69 -2.44 17.14
C ILE A 135 -4.76 -2.93 18.27
N ARG A 136 -3.45 -2.64 18.19
CA ARG A 136 -2.50 -2.94 19.27
C ARG A 136 -2.85 -2.18 20.55
N GLY A 137 -3.26 -0.92 20.43
CA GLY A 137 -3.70 -0.07 21.54
C GLY A 137 -4.95 -0.58 22.26
N MET A 138 -5.78 -1.39 21.60
CA MET A 138 -6.92 -2.08 22.21
C MET A 138 -6.54 -3.32 23.04
N GLY A 139 -5.26 -3.68 23.11
CA GLY A 139 -4.78 -4.84 23.85
C GLY A 139 -4.79 -6.15 23.05
N ILE A 140 -5.05 -6.10 21.74
CA ILE A 140 -5.04 -7.27 20.87
C ILE A 140 -3.58 -7.64 20.55
N SER A 141 -3.01 -8.57 21.33
CA SER A 141 -1.59 -8.95 21.28
C SER A 141 -1.26 -10.08 20.29
N GLY A 142 -2.25 -10.90 19.88
CA GLY A 142 -2.04 -11.99 18.92
C GLY A 142 -1.93 -11.50 17.48
N ILE A 143 -0.78 -11.73 16.83
CA ILE A 143 -0.54 -11.34 15.43
C ILE A 143 -1.57 -11.94 14.46
N TRP A 144 -1.99 -13.19 14.69
CA TRP A 144 -2.99 -13.86 13.86
C TRP A 144 -4.35 -13.17 13.91
N LEU A 145 -4.78 -12.78 15.12
CA LEU A 145 -6.05 -12.06 15.29
C LEU A 145 -5.98 -10.67 14.66
N ARG A 146 -4.86 -9.95 14.82
CA ARG A 146 -4.68 -8.65 14.15
C ARG A 146 -4.70 -8.79 12.62
N SER A 147 -4.01 -9.80 12.10
CA SER A 147 -3.93 -10.09 10.66
C SER A 147 -5.31 -10.43 10.10
N LEU A 148 -6.11 -11.21 10.84
CA LEU A 148 -7.49 -11.51 10.49
C LEU A 148 -8.35 -10.24 10.46
N LEU A 149 -8.28 -9.40 11.50
CA LEU A 149 -9.08 -8.17 11.58
C LEU A 149 -8.72 -7.17 10.48
N ILE A 150 -7.43 -6.91 10.27
CA ILE A 150 -6.96 -6.02 9.19
C ILE A 150 -7.32 -6.63 7.83
N GLY A 151 -7.10 -7.92 7.63
CA GLY A 151 -7.44 -8.61 6.39
C GLY A 151 -8.93 -8.52 6.06
N LEU A 152 -9.82 -8.68 7.04
CA LEU A 152 -11.27 -8.54 6.87
C LEU A 152 -11.69 -7.10 6.53
N LEU A 153 -11.14 -6.11 7.23
CA LEU A 153 -11.42 -4.70 6.93
C LEU A 153 -10.88 -4.31 5.55
N TRP A 154 -9.69 -4.77 5.21
CA TRP A 154 -9.07 -4.51 3.92
C TRP A 154 -9.81 -5.22 2.78
N TYR A 155 -10.34 -6.44 3.02
CA TYR A 155 -11.24 -7.13 2.11
C TYR A 155 -12.54 -6.36 1.92
N ALA A 156 -13.17 -5.90 3.01
CA ALA A 156 -14.40 -5.11 2.93
C ALA A 156 -14.20 -3.78 2.16
N TRP A 157 -13.02 -3.15 2.28
CA TRP A 157 -12.65 -2.01 1.45
C TRP A 157 -12.51 -2.34 -0.05
N HIS A 158 -12.17 -3.58 -0.38
CA HIS A 158 -12.12 -4.10 -1.75
C HIS A 158 -13.45 -4.69 -2.25
N LEU A 159 -14.46 -4.93 -1.42
CA LEU A 159 -15.73 -5.54 -1.85
C LEU A 159 -16.52 -4.72 -2.87
N THR A 160 -16.11 -3.48 -3.10
CA THR A 160 -16.86 -2.50 -3.84
C THR A 160 -16.81 -2.57 -5.38
N PRO A 161 -15.97 -3.41 -6.03
CA PRO A 161 -16.13 -3.70 -7.47
C PRO A 161 -16.30 -5.18 -7.86
N PHE A 162 -16.50 -6.14 -6.94
CA PHE A 162 -16.63 -7.55 -7.32
C PHE A 162 -18.09 -8.04 -7.33
N ASN A 163 -18.80 -7.78 -8.43
CA ASN A 163 -20.16 -8.29 -8.64
C ASN A 163 -20.22 -9.47 -9.63
N VAL A 164 -19.07 -10.08 -9.95
CA VAL A 164 -18.93 -11.12 -10.99
C VAL A 164 -18.00 -12.28 -10.61
N ALA A 165 -17.48 -12.32 -9.38
CA ALA A 165 -16.56 -13.37 -8.94
C ALA A 165 -17.29 -14.52 -8.23
N SER A 166 -16.78 -15.74 -8.42
CA SER A 166 -17.21 -16.95 -7.73
C SER A 166 -16.87 -16.91 -6.24
N LEU A 167 -17.57 -17.71 -5.44
CA LEU A 167 -17.26 -17.87 -4.01
C LEU A 167 -15.81 -18.30 -3.77
N GLY A 168 -15.25 -19.15 -4.65
CA GLY A 168 -13.86 -19.60 -4.57
C GLY A 168 -12.86 -18.45 -4.77
N GLU A 169 -13.11 -17.55 -5.72
CA GLU A 169 -12.26 -16.38 -5.96
C GLU A 169 -12.31 -15.39 -4.79
N HIS A 170 -13.50 -15.15 -4.23
CA HIS A 170 -13.66 -14.34 -3.02
C HIS A 170 -12.90 -14.94 -1.83
N ALA A 171 -13.00 -16.25 -1.61
CA ALA A 171 -12.28 -16.95 -0.55
C ALA A 171 -10.75 -16.88 -0.75
N ALA A 172 -10.27 -17.10 -1.98
CA ALA A 172 -8.85 -17.00 -2.31
C ALA A 172 -8.31 -15.58 -2.08
N PHE A 173 -9.06 -14.56 -2.51
CA PHE A 173 -8.68 -13.17 -2.31
C PHE A 173 -8.66 -12.78 -0.82
N LEU A 174 -9.69 -13.17 -0.05
CA LEU A 174 -9.69 -12.96 1.40
C LEU A 174 -8.50 -13.66 2.08
N GLY A 175 -8.21 -14.91 1.70
CA GLY A 175 -7.04 -15.65 2.19
C GLY A 175 -5.73 -14.92 1.91
N LEU A 176 -5.58 -14.37 0.70
CA LEU A 176 -4.42 -13.57 0.30
C LEU A 176 -4.30 -12.29 1.15
N LEU A 177 -5.40 -11.57 1.41
CA LEU A 177 -5.36 -10.35 2.22
C LEU A 177 -5.04 -10.62 3.69
N ILE A 178 -5.54 -11.73 4.27
CA ILE A 178 -5.20 -12.15 5.63
C ILE A 178 -3.72 -12.56 5.73
N PHE A 179 -3.25 -13.40 4.80
CA PHE A 179 -1.86 -13.83 4.76
C PHE A 179 -0.90 -12.66 4.50
N GLY A 180 -1.26 -11.76 3.58
CA GLY A 180 -0.58 -10.50 3.34
C GLY A 180 -0.49 -9.67 4.61
N SER A 181 -1.62 -9.43 5.29
CA SER A 181 -1.66 -8.67 6.54
C SER A 181 -0.70 -9.21 7.61
N TRP A 182 -0.59 -10.54 7.72
CA TRP A 182 0.40 -11.18 8.59
C TRP A 182 1.84 -10.90 8.17
N GLY A 183 2.17 -11.10 6.89
CA GLY A 183 3.53 -10.87 6.38
C GLY A 183 3.93 -9.41 6.50
N PHE A 184 3.03 -8.51 6.17
CA PHE A 184 3.22 -7.06 6.27
C PHE A 184 3.43 -6.59 7.71
N GLU A 185 2.71 -7.17 8.67
CA GLU A 185 2.96 -6.88 10.08
C GLU A 185 4.39 -7.30 10.47
N ARG A 186 4.87 -8.47 10.05
CA ARG A 186 6.26 -8.92 10.30
C ARG A 186 7.30 -7.98 9.70
N ILE A 187 7.09 -7.50 8.47
CA ILE A 187 7.96 -6.50 7.84
C ILE A 187 7.94 -5.19 8.63
N SER A 188 6.76 -4.75 9.07
CA SER A 188 6.61 -3.53 9.85
C SER A 188 7.26 -3.61 11.24
N ASP A 189 7.25 -4.79 11.87
CA ASP A 189 7.90 -5.00 13.17
C ASP A 189 9.43 -4.98 13.05
N THR A 190 9.96 -5.54 11.97
CA THR A 190 11.41 -5.52 11.69
C THR A 190 11.91 -4.13 11.33
N THR A 191 11.19 -3.43 10.43
CA THR A 191 11.69 -2.18 9.81
C THR A 191 11.16 -0.91 10.46
N GLY A 192 9.99 -0.97 11.08
CA GLY A 192 9.20 0.19 11.51
C GLY A 192 8.69 1.08 10.37
N SER A 193 8.80 0.64 9.10
CA SER A 193 8.57 1.48 7.91
C SER A 193 7.29 1.10 7.16
N VAL A 194 6.42 2.09 6.92
CA VAL A 194 5.31 1.97 5.97
C VAL A 194 5.81 1.70 4.56
N VAL A 195 6.83 2.41 4.09
CA VAL A 195 7.38 2.25 2.73
C VAL A 195 7.89 0.83 2.49
N SER A 196 8.58 0.23 3.47
CA SER A 196 9.06 -1.14 3.33
C SER A 196 7.90 -2.13 3.21
N VAL A 197 6.81 -1.95 3.97
CA VAL A 197 5.60 -2.76 3.82
C VAL A 197 4.95 -2.55 2.46
N ALA A 198 4.84 -1.28 2.03
CA ALA A 198 4.27 -0.89 0.75
C ALA A 198 5.01 -1.54 -0.43
N CYS A 199 6.32 -1.71 -0.33
CA CYS A 199 7.09 -2.46 -1.32
C CYS A 199 6.59 -3.90 -1.43
N PHE A 200 6.46 -4.64 -0.33
CA PHE A 200 5.90 -6.00 -0.38
C PHE A 200 4.43 -6.02 -0.82
N HIS A 201 3.64 -4.99 -0.51
CA HIS A 201 2.28 -4.85 -1.04
C HIS A 201 2.32 -4.74 -2.58
N LEU A 202 3.22 -3.96 -3.15
CA LEU A 202 3.36 -3.82 -4.61
C LEU A 202 3.52 -5.17 -5.34
N LEU A 203 4.14 -6.18 -4.70
CA LEU A 203 4.23 -7.53 -5.25
C LEU A 203 2.84 -8.13 -5.53
N GLY A 204 1.88 -7.93 -4.63
CA GLY A 204 0.49 -8.33 -4.84
C GLY A 204 -0.15 -7.56 -6.00
N SER A 205 0.13 -6.26 -6.13
CA SER A 205 -0.37 -5.44 -7.24
C SER A 205 0.20 -5.84 -8.61
N LEU A 206 1.44 -6.36 -8.66
CA LEU A 206 2.05 -6.90 -9.89
C LEU A 206 1.35 -8.17 -10.37
N LEU A 207 0.86 -8.99 -9.43
CA LEU A 207 0.16 -10.24 -9.70
C LEU A 207 -1.35 -10.05 -9.94
N SER A 208 -1.93 -8.92 -9.50
CA SER A 208 -3.36 -8.64 -9.61
C SER A 208 -3.76 -7.94 -10.92
N THR A 209 -5.06 -7.73 -11.10
CA THR A 209 -5.71 -7.07 -12.25
C THR A 209 -5.63 -5.54 -12.21
N ASN A 210 -4.51 -4.96 -11.76
CA ASN A 210 -4.33 -3.52 -11.87
C ASN A 210 -4.20 -3.14 -13.36
N ALA A 211 -5.24 -2.52 -13.92
CA ALA A 211 -5.33 -2.17 -15.34
C ALA A 211 -4.11 -1.35 -15.83
N LEU A 212 -3.56 -0.46 -14.99
CA LEU A 212 -2.39 0.34 -15.32
C LEU A 212 -1.12 -0.49 -15.59
N ILE A 213 -1.02 -1.66 -14.95
CA ILE A 213 0.13 -2.56 -15.08
C ILE A 213 -0.16 -3.67 -16.10
N GLN A 214 -1.41 -4.17 -16.17
CA GLN A 214 -1.78 -5.27 -17.06
C GLN A 214 -1.84 -4.86 -18.53
N ASP A 215 -2.39 -3.69 -18.82
CA ASP A 215 -2.67 -3.28 -20.20
C ASP A 215 -1.40 -2.84 -20.94
N GLY A 216 -0.34 -2.47 -20.19
CA GLY A 216 0.90 -1.96 -20.75
C GLY A 216 2.13 -2.87 -20.57
N MET A 217 2.01 -4.02 -19.89
CA MET A 217 3.15 -4.91 -19.61
C MET A 217 2.84 -6.40 -19.74
N SER A 218 3.69 -7.12 -20.49
CA SER A 218 3.59 -8.57 -20.63
C SER A 218 3.69 -9.31 -19.29
N GLY A 219 3.05 -10.49 -19.20
CA GLY A 219 3.12 -11.35 -18.01
C GLY A 219 4.56 -11.70 -17.62
N THR A 220 5.42 -11.99 -18.60
CA THR A 220 6.84 -12.29 -18.38
C THR A 220 7.58 -11.15 -17.70
N ASN A 221 7.38 -9.91 -18.16
CA ASN A 221 8.03 -8.74 -17.58
C ASN A 221 7.54 -8.50 -16.14
N ARG A 222 6.23 -8.67 -15.88
CA ARG A 222 5.68 -8.57 -14.52
C ARG A 222 6.31 -9.58 -13.57
N MET A 223 6.46 -10.84 -14.01
CA MET A 223 7.11 -11.88 -13.22
C MET A 223 8.60 -11.62 -12.98
N LEU A 224 9.29 -11.04 -13.96
CA LEU A 224 10.69 -10.63 -13.81
C LEU A 224 10.83 -9.55 -12.73
N ILE A 225 10.02 -8.48 -12.80
CA ILE A 225 10.02 -7.41 -11.79
C ILE A 225 9.68 -7.98 -10.41
N PHE A 226 8.63 -8.81 -10.34
CA PHE A 226 8.24 -9.48 -9.10
C PHE A 226 9.41 -10.26 -8.49
N GLY A 227 10.10 -11.09 -9.28
CA GLY A 227 11.23 -11.89 -8.81
C GLY A 227 12.40 -11.06 -8.31
N ILE A 228 12.81 -10.04 -9.08
CA ILE A 228 13.90 -9.13 -8.70
C ILE A 228 13.55 -8.38 -7.40
N CYS A 229 12.35 -7.80 -7.34
CA CYS A 229 11.88 -7.08 -6.16
C CYS A 229 11.82 -7.98 -4.93
N LEU A 230 11.20 -9.17 -5.03
CA LEU A 230 11.06 -10.10 -3.91
C LEU A 230 12.42 -10.51 -3.34
N VAL A 231 13.35 -10.98 -4.18
CA VAL A 231 14.67 -11.43 -3.73
C VAL A 231 15.46 -10.27 -3.11
N THR A 232 15.47 -9.13 -3.80
CA THR A 232 16.23 -7.95 -3.33
C THR A 232 15.67 -7.44 -2.01
N TRP A 233 14.35 -7.32 -1.88
CA TRP A 233 13.71 -6.83 -0.66
C TRP A 233 13.85 -7.78 0.53
N ILE A 234 13.80 -9.10 0.32
CA ILE A 234 14.12 -10.07 1.38
C ILE A 234 15.57 -9.89 1.86
N ALA A 235 16.52 -9.75 0.93
CA ALA A 235 17.92 -9.49 1.26
C ALA A 235 18.10 -8.14 1.98
N MET A 236 17.32 -7.13 1.63
CA MET A 236 17.37 -5.83 2.28
C MET A 236 16.77 -5.83 3.69
N VAL A 237 15.61 -6.46 3.87
CA VAL A 237 14.97 -6.56 5.19
C VAL A 237 15.80 -7.41 6.16
N SER A 238 16.42 -8.49 5.69
CA SER A 238 17.30 -9.31 6.53
C SER A 238 18.56 -8.57 7.03
N LYS A 239 18.98 -7.52 6.30
CA LYS A 239 20.11 -6.63 6.67
C LYS A 239 19.66 -5.29 7.24
N TRP A 240 18.38 -5.14 7.57
CA TRP A 240 17.84 -3.86 8.00
C TRP A 240 18.44 -3.43 9.34
N PRO A 241 18.91 -2.19 9.49
CA PRO A 241 19.41 -1.70 10.76
C PRO A 241 18.25 -1.65 11.77
N GLY A 242 18.27 -2.57 12.74
CA GLY A 242 17.21 -2.73 13.74
C GLY A 242 16.98 -1.46 14.56
N ARG A 243 15.81 -1.36 15.22
CA ARG A 243 15.43 -0.21 16.05
C ARG A 243 16.35 0.03 17.26
N ASN A 244 17.21 -0.92 17.63
CA ASN A 244 18.10 -0.84 18.79
C ASN A 244 19.53 -0.34 18.48
N GLY A 245 19.81 0.11 17.25
CA GLY A 245 21.17 0.52 16.86
C GLY A 245 21.66 1.89 17.37
N THR A 246 20.88 2.62 18.17
CA THR A 246 21.22 4.01 18.58
C THR A 246 21.28 4.27 20.09
N ASN A 247 21.12 3.26 20.95
CA ASN A 247 21.15 3.47 22.42
C ASN A 247 22.34 2.83 23.16
N ASP A 248 23.27 2.15 22.50
CA ASP A 248 24.44 1.52 23.15
C ASP A 248 25.79 2.25 22.90
N ARG A 249 25.76 3.59 22.78
CA ARG A 249 26.99 4.41 22.77
C ARG A 249 26.82 5.65 23.63
N GLY A 250 26.79 5.44 24.94
CA GLY A 250 26.73 6.55 25.91
C GLY A 250 26.58 6.06 27.35
N SER A 251 27.50 5.20 27.78
CA SER A 251 27.89 5.08 29.20
C SER A 251 29.13 5.94 29.41
#